data_AF-A0A6P9ENS4-F1
#
_entry.id   AF-A0A6P9ENS4-F1
#
_cell.length_a   1.000
_cell.length_b   1.000
_cell.length_c   1.000
_cell.angle_alpha   90.00
_cell.angle_beta   90.00
_cell.angle_gamma   90.00
#
_symmetry.space_group_name_H-M   'P 1'
#
loop_
_entity.id
_entity.type
_entity.pdbx_description
1 polymer ?
#
loop_
_entity_poly.entity_id
_entity_poly.type
_entity_poly.pdbx_seq_one_letter_code
_entity_poly.pdbx_strand_id
1 'polypeptide(L)'
;MLAISLSSTVLIPVAFRTIIMNSTKNPLQSITHFPVLPFVGQKSHHGVSNFATKKPKQFKVLPKTSDYASLSTIPTELEKKRSIQQVEQDEEEHEITIQLSAAERQLADFWREIHGQNDWVDLLNPMDRRLRSELIRYGEMAQACYDAFDYNLFSKYCGTCKYMPSEFFDSLGMSQLGYDVSRYLFSTSNTNLPNFFRNSASPKVWSKHANWIGYVAISNDETSRRLGRRDITIAWRGTVTRLEWIQDIKDFLVPISSKIPCPDPTVKVQTGFLDLYTDKEEDCKYCRLSAREQILSEVRRLLDMYADEEVSITITGHSLGAALAILSAYDIVGRSLKDLAADRPAVPVCVFSFAGPRVGNVMFRERLESTLGLKVLRVVNAHDVVPKVPGFFFNERSPPMMMKYTKWLPWSYSHVGVELALDHRNSPFLKQAVHDDPIRAHNLEAHLHLLDGYHGKNHKFELASGRDIALVNKASDFLEDEFLVPPNWWQEENKGMVRNKDGHWVQPERRVHDLYCHGTLDDDHVQYLDLAGFG
;
A
#
# COMPACT_ATOMS: atom_id res chain seq x y z
N MET A 1 -55.81 7.38 31.27
CA MET A 1 -54.84 8.40 30.83
C MET A 1 -54.13 8.94 32.05
N LEU A 2 -52.85 8.60 32.25
CA LEU A 2 -51.82 9.55 32.69
C LEU A 2 -50.45 8.87 32.56
N ALA A 3 -49.51 9.62 31.98
CA ALA A 3 -48.19 9.20 31.57
C ALA A 3 -47.23 9.03 32.76
N ILE A 4 -46.31 8.06 32.66
CA ILE A 4 -45.09 8.02 33.47
C ILE A 4 -43.91 8.17 32.52
N SER A 5 -43.27 9.34 32.62
CA SER A 5 -41.97 9.68 32.05
C SER A 5 -40.88 8.85 32.73
N LEU A 6 -40.06 8.14 31.95
CA LEU A 6 -38.84 7.49 32.42
C LEU A 6 -37.63 8.16 31.76
N SER A 7 -37.10 9.17 32.47
CA SER A 7 -35.75 9.67 32.29
C SER A 7 -34.77 8.58 32.71
N SER A 8 -34.05 7.99 31.76
CA SER A 8 -32.96 7.03 32.04
C SER A 8 -31.61 7.70 31.80
N THR A 9 -31.10 8.34 32.85
CA THR A 9 -29.71 8.78 32.93
C THR A 9 -28.86 7.55 33.23
N VAL A 10 -28.23 6.96 32.21
CA VAL A 10 -27.31 5.84 32.40
C VAL A 10 -25.95 6.40 32.81
N LEU A 11 -25.55 6.07 34.03
CA LEU A 11 -24.23 6.35 34.62
C LEU A 11 -23.12 5.66 33.83
N ILE A 12 -22.15 6.45 33.37
CA ILE A 12 -20.84 5.99 32.86
C ILE A 12 -19.96 5.64 34.07
N PRO A 13 -19.36 4.44 34.18
CA PRO A 13 -18.42 4.14 35.25
C PRO A 13 -17.11 4.92 35.07
N VAL A 14 -16.75 5.69 36.09
CA VAL A 14 -15.48 6.40 36.26
C VAL A 14 -14.38 5.36 36.54
N ALA A 15 -13.83 4.75 35.48
CA ALA A 15 -12.63 3.90 35.58
C ALA A 15 -11.60 4.16 34.47
N PHE A 16 -11.79 5.22 33.67
CA PHE A 16 -10.98 5.52 32.49
C PHE A 16 -9.83 6.52 32.72
N ARG A 17 -9.50 6.88 33.97
CA ARG A 17 -8.51 7.95 34.26
C ARG A 17 -7.17 7.53 34.88
N THR A 18 -6.92 6.24 35.16
CA THR A 18 -5.79 5.89 36.05
C THR A 18 -4.70 4.99 35.43
N ILE A 19 -4.78 4.60 34.15
CA ILE A 19 -3.75 3.72 33.55
C ILE A 19 -2.79 4.43 32.57
N ILE A 20 -3.00 5.70 32.23
CA ILE A 20 -2.04 6.51 31.45
C ILE A 20 -1.91 7.92 32.03
N MET A 21 -1.51 8.03 33.30
CA MET A 21 -0.98 9.27 33.86
C MET A 21 0.24 8.95 34.72
N ASN A 22 1.38 8.74 34.07
CA ASN A 22 2.71 8.88 34.69
C ASN A 22 3.79 8.92 33.60
N SER A 23 3.86 10.02 32.84
CA SER A 23 5.13 10.53 32.30
C SER A 23 4.95 11.93 31.73
N THR A 24 4.69 12.91 32.60
CA THR A 24 4.90 14.33 32.25
C THR A 24 5.36 15.08 33.49
N LYS A 25 6.69 15.16 33.67
CA LYS A 25 7.34 16.26 34.38
C LYS A 25 8.55 16.73 33.56
N ASN A 26 8.36 17.87 32.92
CA ASN A 26 9.35 18.81 32.36
C ASN A 26 10.41 19.20 33.43
N PRO A 27 11.63 19.68 33.07
CA PRO A 27 11.75 21.02 32.49
C PRO A 27 12.83 21.26 31.43
N LEU A 28 12.52 22.27 30.61
CA LEU A 28 13.45 23.17 29.91
C LEU A 28 14.74 23.43 30.71
N GLN A 29 15.89 23.14 30.10
CA GLN A 29 17.12 23.89 30.34
C GLN A 29 17.85 24.14 29.03
N SER A 30 18.06 25.42 28.76
CA SER A 30 18.98 25.98 27.79
C SER A 30 20.42 25.54 28.07
N ILE A 31 21.11 25.00 27.08
CA ILE A 31 22.58 25.04 27.05
C ILE A 31 23.01 25.47 25.65
N THR A 32 23.29 26.77 25.57
CA THR A 32 24.17 27.41 24.60
C THR A 32 25.60 26.93 24.75
N HIS A 33 26.35 26.92 23.64
CA HIS A 33 27.80 26.78 23.47
C HIS A 33 28.39 25.36 23.47
N PHE A 34 28.79 24.91 22.29
CA PHE A 34 30.10 24.30 22.08
C PHE A 34 30.80 24.95 20.87
N PRO A 35 32.14 25.05 20.89
CA PRO A 35 32.90 26.04 20.14
C PRO A 35 33.31 25.56 18.75
N VAL A 36 33.39 26.53 17.84
CA VAL A 36 34.08 26.45 16.55
C VAL A 36 35.58 26.28 16.82
N LEU A 37 36.16 25.18 16.35
CA LEU A 37 37.61 25.04 16.23
C LEU A 37 38.07 25.63 14.88
N PRO A 38 39.18 26.40 14.85
CA PRO A 38 39.61 27.08 13.65
C PRO A 38 40.36 26.15 12.69
N PHE A 39 39.98 26.19 11.42
CA PHE A 39 40.79 25.70 10.31
C PHE A 39 42.05 26.60 10.19
N VAL A 40 43.22 26.05 10.53
CA VAL A 40 44.51 26.64 10.21
C VAL A 40 44.94 26.15 8.83
N GLY A 41 45.09 27.08 7.91
CA GLY A 41 45.69 26.82 6.60
C GLY A 41 47.22 26.73 6.68
N GLN A 42 47.78 25.80 5.91
CA GLN A 42 49.17 25.87 5.46
C GLN A 42 49.22 25.71 3.94
N LYS A 43 49.64 26.79 3.27
CA LYS A 43 50.19 26.77 1.91
C LYS A 43 51.68 26.44 2.00
N SER A 44 52.18 25.63 1.08
CA SER A 44 53.50 25.84 0.46
C SER A 44 53.56 25.14 -0.91
N HIS A 45 54.52 25.57 -1.71
CA HIS A 45 54.46 25.74 -3.16
C HIS A 45 55.26 24.68 -3.96
N HIS A 46 54.80 24.46 -5.19
CA HIS A 46 55.57 24.35 -6.46
C HIS A 46 56.30 23.05 -6.86
N GLY A 47 55.96 22.60 -8.08
CA GLY A 47 56.74 21.74 -8.97
C GLY A 47 56.02 21.56 -10.31
N VAL A 48 56.46 22.30 -11.33
CA VAL A 48 55.88 22.42 -12.69
C VAL A 48 56.49 21.38 -13.64
N SER A 49 55.71 20.80 -14.57
CA SER A 49 56.15 20.62 -15.96
C SER A 49 54.98 20.46 -16.93
N ASN A 50 55.10 21.15 -18.07
CA ASN A 50 54.17 21.26 -19.20
C ASN A 50 54.28 20.03 -20.13
N PHE A 51 53.27 19.77 -20.98
CA PHE A 51 53.36 19.99 -22.44
C PHE A 51 52.08 19.60 -23.22
N ALA A 52 51.53 20.62 -23.89
CA ALA A 52 50.97 20.69 -25.24
C ALA A 52 49.94 19.67 -25.80
N THR A 53 48.80 20.27 -26.15
CA THR A 53 47.73 19.88 -27.08
C THR A 53 48.15 19.61 -28.54
N LYS A 54 47.44 18.72 -29.25
CA LYS A 54 47.23 18.82 -30.72
C LYS A 54 45.86 18.27 -31.16
N LYS A 55 45.20 19.03 -32.04
CA LYS A 55 43.90 18.81 -32.71
C LYS A 55 44.02 17.93 -33.97
N PRO A 56 42.90 17.46 -34.56
CA PRO A 56 42.86 16.38 -35.56
C PRO A 56 42.92 16.90 -37.01
N LYS A 57 43.21 16.00 -37.98
CA LYS A 57 43.05 16.23 -39.41
C LYS A 57 42.35 15.06 -40.10
N GLN A 58 41.27 15.37 -40.81
CA GLN A 58 40.67 14.57 -41.88
C GLN A 58 41.56 14.59 -43.14
N PHE A 59 41.50 13.54 -43.96
CA PHE A 59 41.60 13.64 -45.42
C PHE A 59 40.75 12.56 -46.12
N LYS A 60 40.25 12.93 -47.31
CA LYS A 60 39.25 12.29 -48.18
C LYS A 60 39.93 11.56 -49.37
N VAL A 61 39.39 10.38 -49.74
CA VAL A 61 38.86 9.99 -51.10
C VAL A 61 39.79 9.51 -52.26
N LEU A 62 39.58 8.21 -52.62
CA LEU A 62 39.42 7.53 -53.96
C LEU A 62 40.63 7.10 -54.84
N PRO A 63 40.46 6.21 -55.88
CA PRO A 63 40.50 4.73 -55.81
C PRO A 63 41.42 4.07 -56.89
N LYS A 64 41.52 2.72 -56.95
CA LYS A 64 41.86 1.88 -58.14
C LYS A 64 41.78 0.38 -57.78
N THR A 65 40.77 -0.37 -58.23
CA THR A 65 40.69 -1.30 -59.40
C THR A 65 41.51 -2.61 -59.32
N SER A 66 40.76 -3.74 -59.35
CA SER A 66 40.99 -5.10 -59.92
C SER A 66 42.26 -5.90 -59.50
N ASP A 67 42.32 -7.23 -59.42
CA ASP A 67 41.63 -8.36 -60.06
C ASP A 67 41.71 -9.65 -59.20
N TYR A 68 40.79 -10.58 -59.51
CA TYR A 68 40.71 -12.03 -59.29
C TYR A 68 41.81 -12.81 -58.53
N ALA A 69 41.42 -13.67 -57.58
CA ALA A 69 41.28 -15.14 -57.76
C ALA A 69 41.36 -15.92 -56.43
N SER A 70 40.52 -16.96 -56.35
CA SER A 70 40.27 -17.92 -55.27
C SER A 70 41.49 -18.63 -54.67
N LEU A 71 41.39 -19.05 -53.39
CA LEU A 71 41.60 -20.44 -52.93
C LEU A 71 41.30 -20.64 -51.41
N SER A 72 40.30 -21.50 -51.16
CA SER A 72 40.13 -22.50 -50.08
C SER A 72 40.56 -22.21 -48.61
N THR A 73 39.53 -22.10 -47.77
CA THR A 73 39.19 -22.96 -46.62
C THR A 73 40.30 -23.56 -45.76
N ILE A 74 40.59 -22.91 -44.62
CA ILE A 74 40.86 -23.57 -43.32
C ILE A 74 40.18 -22.70 -42.25
N PRO A 75 39.14 -23.16 -41.54
CA PRO A 75 38.65 -22.45 -40.36
C PRO A 75 39.74 -22.53 -39.30
N THR A 76 40.29 -21.39 -38.91
CA THR A 76 41.22 -21.33 -37.78
C THR A 76 40.55 -21.91 -36.54
N GLU A 77 41.29 -22.70 -35.76
CA GLU A 77 40.90 -23.22 -34.43
C GLU A 77 40.23 -22.17 -33.52
N LEU A 78 40.53 -20.89 -33.74
CA LEU A 78 39.94 -19.74 -33.06
C LEU A 78 38.45 -19.50 -33.41
N GLU A 79 38.03 -19.76 -34.66
CA GLU A 79 36.64 -19.61 -35.10
C GLU A 79 35.76 -20.75 -34.61
N LYS A 80 36.30 -21.99 -34.57
CA LYS A 80 35.62 -23.13 -33.95
C LYS A 80 35.42 -22.97 -32.44
N LYS A 81 36.42 -22.43 -31.73
CA LYS A 81 36.27 -22.14 -30.29
C LYS A 81 35.26 -21.02 -30.01
N ARG A 82 35.20 -20.00 -30.87
CA ARG A 82 34.18 -18.94 -30.78
C ARG A 82 32.78 -19.46 -31.09
N SER A 83 32.62 -20.34 -32.09
CA SER A 83 31.31 -20.93 -32.39
C SER A 83 30.82 -21.89 -31.32
N ILE A 84 31.71 -22.65 -30.68
CA ILE A 84 31.34 -23.54 -29.57
C ILE A 84 30.97 -22.72 -28.33
N GLN A 85 31.74 -21.67 -28.00
CA GLN A 85 31.38 -20.76 -26.89
C GLN A 85 30.08 -19.98 -27.14
N GLN A 86 29.79 -19.61 -28.39
CA GLN A 86 28.50 -18.99 -28.72
C GLN A 86 27.34 -19.98 -28.59
N VAL A 87 27.50 -21.23 -29.04
CA VAL A 87 26.45 -22.24 -28.90
C VAL A 87 26.26 -22.65 -27.43
N GLU A 88 27.32 -22.74 -26.63
CA GLU A 88 27.22 -23.00 -25.19
C GLU A 88 26.58 -21.82 -24.43
N GLN A 89 26.89 -20.56 -24.80
CA GLN A 89 26.21 -19.39 -24.24
C GLN A 89 24.76 -19.27 -24.67
N ASP A 90 24.46 -19.57 -25.94
CA ASP A 90 23.08 -19.56 -26.47
C ASP A 90 22.26 -20.69 -25.85
N GLU A 91 22.84 -21.87 -25.58
CA GLU A 91 22.19 -22.97 -24.87
C GLU A 91 21.97 -22.66 -23.38
N GLU A 92 22.94 -22.05 -22.69
CA GLU A 92 22.76 -21.57 -21.30
C GLU A 92 21.70 -20.46 -21.21
N GLU A 93 21.71 -19.47 -22.11
CA GLU A 93 20.67 -18.43 -22.16
C GLU A 93 19.29 -19.04 -22.48
N HIS A 94 19.22 -20.03 -23.37
CA HIS A 94 17.97 -20.70 -23.72
C HIS A 94 17.46 -21.58 -22.57
N GLU A 95 18.34 -22.26 -21.84
CA GLU A 95 17.97 -23.08 -20.68
C GLU A 95 17.55 -22.22 -19.47
N ILE A 96 18.22 -21.08 -19.24
CA ILE A 96 17.80 -20.07 -18.26
C ILE A 96 16.45 -19.46 -18.66
N THR A 97 16.24 -19.15 -19.94
CA THR A 97 14.96 -18.64 -20.44
C THR A 97 13.84 -19.68 -20.32
N ILE A 98 14.13 -20.96 -20.54
CA ILE A 98 13.17 -22.05 -20.35
C ILE A 98 12.84 -22.24 -18.87
N GLN A 99 13.84 -22.18 -17.98
CA GLN A 99 13.61 -22.24 -16.53
C GLN A 99 12.85 -21.03 -15.99
N LEU A 100 13.13 -19.82 -16.49
CA LEU A 100 12.35 -18.62 -16.22
C LEU A 100 10.91 -18.78 -16.74
N SER A 101 10.71 -19.27 -17.96
CA SER A 101 9.38 -19.53 -18.54
C SER A 101 8.59 -20.62 -17.81
N ALA A 102 9.28 -21.62 -17.23
CA ALA A 102 8.66 -22.69 -16.44
C ALA A 102 8.26 -22.21 -15.03
N ALA A 103 9.02 -21.28 -14.44
CA ALA A 103 8.64 -20.59 -13.21
C ALA A 103 7.48 -19.59 -13.44
N GLU A 104 7.45 -18.92 -14.59
CA GLU A 104 6.41 -17.98 -15.00
C GLU A 104 5.05 -18.65 -15.25
N ARG A 105 5.05 -19.88 -15.78
CA ARG A 105 3.81 -20.66 -15.98
C ARG A 105 3.14 -21.10 -14.67
N GLN A 106 3.85 -21.12 -13.54
CA GLN A 106 3.26 -21.56 -12.26
C GLN A 106 2.34 -20.53 -11.58
N LEU A 107 2.49 -19.22 -11.82
CA LEU A 107 1.61 -18.24 -11.17
C LEU A 107 0.30 -18.09 -11.94
N ALA A 108 0.37 -18.07 -13.28
CA ALA A 108 -0.80 -18.02 -14.16
C ALA A 108 -1.74 -19.22 -13.97
N ASP A 109 -1.22 -20.38 -13.59
CA ASP A 109 -2.05 -21.57 -13.34
C ASP A 109 -2.63 -21.62 -11.92
N PHE A 110 -2.01 -20.93 -10.95
CA PHE A 110 -2.35 -21.01 -9.52
C PHE A 110 -2.96 -19.72 -8.94
N TRP A 111 -3.11 -18.65 -9.72
CA TRP A 111 -3.51 -17.34 -9.18
C TRP A 111 -4.88 -17.38 -8.46
N ARG A 112 -5.80 -18.27 -8.86
CA ARG A 112 -7.08 -18.42 -8.16
C ARG A 112 -6.91 -18.97 -6.76
N GLU A 113 -5.97 -19.89 -6.55
CA GLU A 113 -5.59 -20.38 -5.22
C GLU A 113 -4.94 -19.27 -4.39
N ILE A 114 -4.06 -18.47 -5.01
CA ILE A 114 -3.47 -17.27 -4.39
C ILE A 114 -4.56 -16.27 -3.99
N HIS A 115 -5.64 -16.14 -4.78
CA HIS A 115 -6.80 -15.32 -4.47
C HIS A 115 -7.79 -15.99 -3.51
N GLY A 116 -7.40 -17.11 -2.89
CA GLY A 116 -8.15 -17.73 -1.80
C GLY A 116 -9.34 -18.57 -2.24
N GLN A 117 -9.35 -19.11 -3.48
CA GLN A 117 -10.40 -20.02 -3.95
C GLN A 117 -10.74 -21.11 -2.92
N ASN A 118 -9.71 -21.65 -2.25
CA ASN A 118 -9.81 -22.66 -1.21
C ASN A 118 -9.38 -22.13 0.17
N ASP A 119 -9.61 -20.84 0.46
CA ASP A 119 -9.30 -20.21 1.75
C ASP A 119 -7.85 -20.41 2.23
N TRP A 120 -6.92 -20.45 1.27
CA TRP A 120 -5.47 -20.65 1.49
C TRP A 120 -5.11 -21.90 2.31
N VAL A 121 -5.99 -22.91 2.32
CA VAL A 121 -5.69 -24.22 2.90
C VAL A 121 -4.39 -24.74 2.29
N ASP A 122 -3.49 -25.22 3.16
CA ASP A 122 -2.15 -25.74 2.82
C ASP A 122 -1.17 -24.74 2.16
N LEU A 123 -1.51 -23.45 2.06
CA LEU A 123 -0.60 -22.40 1.55
C LEU A 123 0.07 -21.57 2.65
N LEU A 124 -0.44 -21.62 3.88
CA LEU A 124 0.04 -20.78 4.99
C LEU A 124 1.02 -21.50 5.92
N ASN A 125 0.99 -22.83 5.99
CA ASN A 125 1.85 -23.60 6.90
C ASN A 125 2.13 -25.03 6.38
N PRO A 126 3.28 -25.30 5.74
CA PRO A 126 4.37 -24.34 5.49
C PRO A 126 3.95 -23.25 4.50
N MET A 127 4.62 -22.11 4.55
CA MET A 127 4.31 -20.96 3.69
C MET A 127 4.67 -21.26 2.23
N ASP A 128 3.67 -21.20 1.33
CA ASP A 128 3.90 -21.32 -0.11
C ASP A 128 4.70 -20.12 -0.64
N ARG A 129 5.72 -20.40 -1.46
CA ARG A 129 6.63 -19.38 -2.00
C ARG A 129 5.92 -18.36 -2.89
N ARG A 130 4.94 -18.78 -3.68
CA ARG A 130 4.18 -17.92 -4.59
C ARG A 130 3.25 -17.01 -3.80
N LEU A 131 2.54 -17.56 -2.82
CA LEU A 131 1.70 -16.77 -1.92
C LEU A 131 2.53 -15.74 -1.13
N ARG A 132 3.69 -16.13 -0.60
CA ARG A 132 4.63 -15.20 0.07
C ARG A 132 5.00 -14.04 -0.85
N SER A 133 5.39 -14.35 -2.08
CA SER A 133 5.82 -13.34 -3.07
C SER A 133 4.69 -12.37 -3.41
N GLU A 134 3.46 -12.88 -3.57
CA GLU A 134 2.28 -12.05 -3.89
C GLU A 134 1.84 -11.21 -2.67
N LEU A 135 1.90 -11.76 -1.46
CA LEU A 135 1.67 -10.99 -0.22
C LEU A 135 2.69 -9.84 -0.08
N ILE A 136 3.96 -10.09 -0.35
CA ILE A 136 4.98 -9.03 -0.33
C ILE A 136 4.65 -7.99 -1.41
N ARG A 137 4.35 -8.41 -2.64
CA ARG A 137 4.03 -7.51 -3.76
C ARG A 137 2.85 -6.57 -3.45
N TYR A 138 1.73 -7.11 -2.96
CA TYR A 138 0.58 -6.29 -2.59
C TYR A 138 0.84 -5.45 -1.33
N GLY A 139 1.65 -5.94 -0.38
CA GLY A 139 2.10 -5.15 0.75
C GLY A 139 3.01 -3.99 0.36
N GLU A 140 3.88 -4.16 -0.64
CA GLU A 140 4.69 -3.07 -1.23
C GLU A 140 3.80 -2.04 -1.92
N MET A 141 2.74 -2.46 -2.62
CA MET A 141 1.75 -1.54 -3.18
C MET A 141 1.02 -0.74 -2.10
N ALA A 142 0.74 -1.33 -0.94
CA ALA A 142 0.25 -0.60 0.23
C ALA A 142 1.31 0.35 0.82
N GLN A 143 2.59 -0.05 0.83
CA GLN A 143 3.70 0.78 1.30
C GLN A 143 3.95 1.99 0.36
N ALA A 144 3.77 1.82 -0.95
CA ALA A 144 3.86 2.89 -1.93
C ALA A 144 2.93 4.07 -1.60
N CYS A 145 1.79 3.81 -0.94
CA CYS A 145 0.92 4.87 -0.45
C CYS A 145 1.58 5.76 0.61
N TYR A 146 2.39 5.18 1.49
CA TYR A 146 3.15 5.95 2.47
C TYR A 146 4.31 6.68 1.81
N ASP A 147 5.04 6.02 0.92
CA ASP A 147 6.25 6.60 0.33
C ASP A 147 5.93 7.78 -0.60
N ALA A 148 4.79 7.72 -1.31
CA ALA A 148 4.33 8.74 -2.24
C ALA A 148 3.52 9.88 -1.61
N PHE A 149 3.09 9.78 -0.35
CA PHE A 149 2.26 10.81 0.26
C PHE A 149 3.06 11.99 0.83
N ASP A 150 2.60 13.21 0.60
CA ASP A 150 3.24 14.42 1.13
C ASP A 150 2.80 14.72 2.58
N TYR A 151 3.60 14.24 3.54
CA TYR A 151 3.40 14.50 4.97
C TYR A 151 3.92 15.86 5.44
N ASN A 152 4.63 16.62 4.61
CA ASN A 152 5.30 17.84 5.06
C ASN A 152 4.27 18.96 5.26
N LEU A 153 3.97 19.30 6.51
CA LEU A 153 3.02 20.36 6.88
C LEU A 153 3.38 21.73 6.29
N PHE A 154 4.66 21.97 5.97
CA PHE A 154 5.11 23.22 5.35
C PHE A 154 5.04 23.19 3.82
N SER A 155 4.70 22.05 3.23
CA SER A 155 4.43 21.92 1.80
C SER A 155 3.07 22.53 1.45
N LYS A 156 3.00 23.31 0.37
CA LYS A 156 1.72 23.72 -0.24
C LYS A 156 0.89 22.55 -0.78
N TYR A 157 1.53 21.39 -0.96
CA TYR A 157 0.96 20.14 -1.46
C TYR A 157 0.78 19.08 -0.37
N CYS A 158 0.97 19.45 0.91
CA CYS A 158 0.71 18.55 2.03
C CYS A 158 -0.68 17.93 1.87
N GLY A 159 -0.77 16.60 1.88
CA GLY A 159 -2.05 15.93 1.64
C GLY A 159 -2.24 15.31 0.26
N THR A 160 -1.32 15.53 -0.66
CA THR A 160 -1.37 14.96 -2.03
C THR A 160 -0.42 13.78 -2.21
N CYS A 161 -0.56 13.08 -3.33
CA CYS A 161 0.52 12.28 -3.88
C CYS A 161 1.60 13.20 -4.46
N LYS A 162 2.87 12.85 -4.24
CA LYS A 162 4.04 13.59 -4.73
C LYS A 162 4.26 13.42 -6.22
N TYR A 163 3.83 12.29 -6.78
CA TYR A 163 4.13 11.86 -8.14
C TYR A 163 2.88 11.93 -9.02
N MET A 164 3.11 11.95 -10.33
CA MET A 164 2.05 11.79 -11.31
C MET A 164 1.64 10.33 -11.47
N PRO A 165 0.39 10.04 -11.87
CA PRO A 165 -0.04 8.66 -12.12
C PRO A 165 0.90 7.90 -13.06
N SER A 166 1.30 8.54 -14.16
CA SER A 166 2.19 7.97 -15.18
C SER A 166 3.63 7.71 -14.72
N GLU A 167 4.06 8.36 -13.63
CA GLU A 167 5.43 8.28 -13.11
C GLU A 167 5.46 7.62 -11.72
N PHE A 168 4.32 7.13 -11.23
CA PHE A 168 4.14 6.78 -9.83
C PHE A 168 5.08 5.65 -9.38
N PHE A 169 5.06 4.52 -10.11
CA PHE A 169 5.91 3.38 -9.78
C PHE A 169 7.37 3.64 -10.14
N ASP A 170 7.64 4.33 -11.25
CA ASP A 170 9.00 4.71 -11.65
C ASP A 170 9.68 5.60 -10.61
N SER A 171 8.97 6.61 -10.11
CA SER A 171 9.48 7.56 -9.09
C SER A 171 9.75 6.89 -7.75
N LEU A 172 9.12 5.74 -7.50
CA LEU A 172 9.32 4.93 -6.30
C LEU A 172 10.37 3.82 -6.49
N GLY A 173 10.92 3.63 -7.70
CA GLY A 173 11.81 2.51 -8.01
C GLY A 173 11.08 1.15 -8.00
N MET A 174 9.81 1.16 -8.41
CA MET A 174 8.88 0.02 -8.38
C MET A 174 8.35 -0.33 -9.79
N SER A 175 9.02 0.11 -10.85
CA SER A 175 8.63 -0.12 -12.24
C SER A 175 8.54 -1.60 -12.61
N GLN A 176 9.35 -2.44 -11.96
CA GLN A 176 9.34 -3.90 -12.08
C GLN A 176 8.02 -4.56 -11.68
N LEU A 177 7.14 -3.86 -10.96
CA LEU A 177 5.81 -4.37 -10.67
C LEU A 177 4.97 -4.53 -11.94
N GLY A 178 5.20 -3.68 -12.95
CA GLY A 178 4.50 -3.67 -14.23
C GLY A 178 3.01 -3.32 -14.09
N TYR A 179 2.73 -2.25 -13.34
CA TYR A 179 1.39 -1.68 -13.18
C TYR A 179 1.41 -0.21 -13.58
N ASP A 180 0.28 0.25 -14.10
CA ASP A 180 0.03 1.65 -14.41
C ASP A 180 -1.04 2.19 -13.46
N VAL A 181 -0.80 3.36 -12.86
CA VAL A 181 -1.83 4.01 -12.04
C VAL A 181 -2.89 4.62 -12.93
N SER A 182 -4.11 4.13 -12.76
CA SER A 182 -5.26 4.50 -13.55
C SER A 182 -6.04 5.66 -12.90
N ARG A 183 -6.16 5.65 -11.56
CA ARG A 183 -6.87 6.71 -10.83
C ARG A 183 -6.28 6.95 -9.44
N TYR A 184 -6.22 8.21 -9.03
CA TYR A 184 -6.00 8.57 -7.63
C TYR A 184 -7.30 8.73 -6.87
N LEU A 185 -7.28 8.33 -5.61
CA LEU A 185 -8.42 8.36 -4.72
C LEU A 185 -8.26 9.49 -3.71
N PHE A 186 -9.35 10.23 -3.49
CA PHE A 186 -9.42 11.30 -2.51
C PHE A 186 -10.59 11.10 -1.56
N SER A 187 -10.40 11.49 -0.30
CA SER A 187 -11.47 11.49 0.70
C SER A 187 -11.47 12.80 1.48
N THR A 188 -12.65 13.17 1.98
CA THR A 188 -12.86 14.40 2.75
C THR A 188 -12.52 14.25 4.23
N SER A 189 -12.32 15.39 4.89
CA SER A 189 -12.00 15.44 6.31
C SER A 189 -13.19 14.97 7.13
N ASN A 190 -13.06 13.81 7.78
CA ASN A 190 -14.05 13.32 8.72
C ASN A 190 -13.77 13.83 10.14
N THR A 191 -14.77 14.41 10.78
CA THR A 191 -14.74 14.82 12.20
C THR A 191 -14.43 13.68 13.18
N ASN A 192 -14.66 12.42 12.78
CA ASN A 192 -14.39 11.23 13.57
C ASN A 192 -12.93 10.71 13.45
N LEU A 193 -12.11 11.26 12.54
CA LEU A 193 -10.69 10.90 12.38
C LEU A 193 -9.84 12.17 12.14
N PRO A 194 -9.76 13.10 13.11
CA PRO A 194 -9.10 14.40 12.92
C PRO A 194 -7.60 14.27 12.57
N ASN A 195 -6.92 13.27 13.14
CA ASN A 195 -5.48 13.03 12.91
C ASN A 195 -5.16 12.38 11.55
N PHE A 196 -6.16 11.79 10.88
CA PHE A 196 -6.00 11.26 9.53
C PHE A 196 -5.81 12.38 8.49
N PHE A 197 -6.44 13.52 8.76
CA PHE A 197 -6.46 14.64 7.84
C PHE A 197 -5.28 15.57 8.09
N ARG A 198 -4.32 15.58 7.16
CA ARG A 198 -3.17 16.50 7.21
C ARG A 198 -3.51 17.78 6.46
N ASN A 199 -3.44 18.90 7.15
CA ASN A 199 -3.57 20.24 6.58
C ASN A 199 -2.21 20.91 6.56
N SER A 200 -1.90 21.60 5.45
CA SER A 200 -0.73 22.48 5.39
C SER A 200 -0.87 23.60 6.42
N ALA A 201 0.26 24.04 6.98
CA ALA A 201 0.34 25.21 7.85
C ALA A 201 0.10 26.53 7.07
N SER A 202 0.13 26.49 5.74
CA SER A 202 -0.14 27.65 4.88
C SER A 202 -1.65 27.87 4.68
N PRO A 203 -2.14 29.12 4.64
CA PRO A 203 -3.54 29.41 4.25
C PRO A 203 -3.82 29.20 2.75
N LYS A 204 -2.78 29.16 1.91
CA LYS A 204 -2.86 28.85 0.47
C LYS A 204 -2.58 27.36 0.26
N VAL A 205 -3.61 26.54 0.39
CA VAL A 205 -3.55 25.08 0.24
C VAL A 205 -4.20 24.64 -1.07
N TRP A 206 -3.76 23.49 -1.59
CA TRP A 206 -4.36 22.85 -2.77
C TRP A 206 -5.82 22.41 -2.53
N SER A 207 -6.16 22.02 -1.30
CA SER A 207 -7.51 21.74 -0.82
C SER A 207 -7.57 21.88 0.70
N LYS A 208 -8.71 22.35 1.22
CA LYS A 208 -9.01 22.36 2.66
C LYS A 208 -9.79 21.12 3.11
N HIS A 209 -10.33 20.37 2.15
CA HIS A 209 -11.32 19.30 2.35
C HIS A 209 -10.94 18.00 1.64
N ALA A 210 -9.76 17.90 1.00
CA ALA A 210 -9.32 16.64 0.40
C ALA A 210 -7.97 16.16 0.94
N ASN A 211 -7.82 14.85 1.08
CA ASN A 211 -6.55 14.17 1.20
C ASN A 211 -6.51 12.98 0.25
N TRP A 212 -5.35 12.76 -0.37
CA TRP A 212 -5.09 11.57 -1.16
C TRP A 212 -5.08 10.33 -0.25
N ILE A 213 -5.91 9.35 -0.57
CA ILE A 213 -6.17 8.18 0.29
C ILE A 213 -5.80 6.85 -0.38
N GLY A 214 -5.30 6.87 -1.61
CA GLY A 214 -4.92 5.66 -2.31
C GLY A 214 -5.00 5.80 -3.82
N TYR A 215 -4.95 4.66 -4.51
CA TYR A 215 -4.98 4.62 -5.96
C TYR A 215 -5.59 3.33 -6.48
N VAL A 216 -6.05 3.39 -7.73
CA VAL A 216 -6.39 2.24 -8.57
C VAL A 216 -5.31 2.10 -9.62
N ALA A 217 -4.74 0.90 -9.75
CA ALA A 217 -3.75 0.56 -10.75
C ALA A 217 -4.18 -0.68 -11.53
N ILE A 218 -3.62 -0.86 -12.72
CA ILE A 218 -3.90 -1.98 -13.60
C ILE A 218 -2.59 -2.61 -14.08
N SER A 219 -2.51 -3.94 -14.12
CA SER A 219 -1.32 -4.61 -14.65
C SER A 219 -1.15 -4.33 -16.14
N ASN A 220 0.08 -4.13 -16.59
CA ASN A 220 0.41 -4.04 -18.01
C ASN A 220 0.38 -5.43 -18.67
N ASP A 221 0.57 -5.50 -20.00
CA ASP A 221 0.40 -6.76 -20.76
C ASP A 221 1.42 -7.83 -20.37
N GLU A 222 2.66 -7.44 -20.09
CA GLU A 222 3.72 -8.34 -19.65
C GLU A 222 3.37 -8.97 -18.29
N THR A 223 2.97 -8.13 -17.34
CA THR A 223 2.57 -8.57 -16.00
C THR A 223 1.31 -9.40 -16.05
N SER A 224 0.32 -9.02 -16.86
CA SER A 224 -0.93 -9.77 -17.01
C SER A 224 -0.67 -11.18 -17.56
N ARG A 225 0.28 -11.33 -18.48
CA ARG A 225 0.72 -12.64 -18.99
C ARG A 225 1.36 -13.49 -17.88
N ARG A 226 2.25 -12.91 -17.07
CA ARG A 226 2.88 -13.58 -15.92
C ARG A 226 1.86 -13.97 -14.84
N LEU A 227 0.88 -13.11 -14.63
CA LEU A 227 -0.19 -13.28 -13.64
C LEU A 227 -1.29 -14.25 -14.11
N GLY A 228 -1.40 -14.51 -15.41
CA GLY A 228 -2.47 -15.29 -16.03
C GLY A 228 -3.83 -14.57 -16.08
N ARG A 229 -3.88 -13.29 -15.71
CA ARG A 229 -5.06 -12.43 -15.73
C ARG A 229 -4.66 -10.95 -15.70
N ARG A 230 -5.55 -10.09 -16.18
CA ARG A 230 -5.49 -8.64 -15.99
C ARG A 230 -5.89 -8.32 -14.56
N ASP A 231 -4.97 -7.80 -13.75
CA ASP A 231 -5.23 -7.52 -12.34
C ASP A 231 -5.46 -6.03 -12.09
N ILE A 232 -6.68 -5.68 -11.68
CA ILE A 232 -7.01 -4.35 -11.16
C ILE A 232 -6.64 -4.35 -9.68
N THR A 233 -5.67 -3.52 -9.29
CA THR A 233 -5.29 -3.35 -7.89
C THR A 233 -5.84 -2.05 -7.32
N ILE A 234 -6.46 -2.12 -6.14
CA ILE A 234 -6.89 -0.96 -5.36
C ILE A 234 -6.07 -0.93 -4.08
N ALA A 235 -5.21 0.08 -3.94
CA ALA A 235 -4.35 0.24 -2.76
C ALA A 235 -4.82 1.43 -1.92
N TRP A 236 -5.13 1.15 -0.65
CA TRP A 236 -5.58 2.14 0.31
C TRP A 236 -4.46 2.55 1.27
N ARG A 237 -4.30 3.86 1.43
CA ARG A 237 -3.38 4.47 2.39
C ARG A 237 -3.93 4.35 3.82
N GLY A 238 -3.09 3.93 4.75
CA GLY A 238 -3.40 4.02 6.18
C GLY A 238 -3.13 5.39 6.79
N THR A 239 -3.13 5.45 8.12
CA THR A 239 -2.71 6.62 8.92
C THR A 239 -1.20 6.61 9.12
N VAL A 240 -0.59 7.80 9.22
CA VAL A 240 0.81 7.97 9.66
C VAL A 240 0.93 8.47 11.09
N THR A 241 -0.12 9.09 11.64
CA THR A 241 -0.17 9.49 13.05
C THR A 241 -0.32 8.26 13.94
N ARG A 242 0.82 7.90 14.54
CA ARG A 242 1.10 6.79 15.46
C ARG A 242 0.02 6.62 16.53
N LEU A 243 -0.82 5.58 16.40
CA LEU A 243 -1.84 5.06 17.35
C LEU A 243 -2.86 6.05 17.95
N GLU A 244 -2.64 7.37 17.91
CA GLU A 244 -3.55 8.41 18.39
C GLU A 244 -4.91 8.31 17.72
N TRP A 245 -4.93 7.94 16.44
CA TRP A 245 -6.17 7.73 15.70
C TRP A 245 -7.06 6.65 16.32
N ILE A 246 -6.49 5.66 17.02
CA ILE A 246 -7.25 4.59 17.70
C ILE A 246 -8.06 5.18 18.86
N GLN A 247 -7.53 6.20 19.53
CA GLN A 247 -8.26 6.92 20.58
C GLN A 247 -9.40 7.75 19.98
N ASP A 248 -9.23 8.20 18.73
CA ASP A 248 -10.24 8.97 18.00
C ASP A 248 -11.33 8.08 17.37
N ILE A 249 -11.07 6.77 17.18
CA ILE A 249 -12.11 5.82 16.76
C ILE A 249 -13.18 5.81 17.84
N LYS A 250 -14.29 6.48 17.56
CA LYS A 250 -15.50 6.28 18.35
C LYS A 250 -16.02 4.86 18.07
N ASP A 251 -16.16 4.04 19.11
CA ASP A 251 -16.69 2.67 19.07
C ASP A 251 -18.20 2.66 18.77
N PHE A 252 -18.60 3.16 17.60
CA PHE A 252 -19.98 3.17 17.15
C PHE A 252 -20.12 2.38 15.85
N LEU A 253 -20.87 1.28 15.95
CA LEU A 253 -21.37 0.50 14.83
C LEU A 253 -22.65 1.12 14.27
N VAL A 254 -22.64 1.44 12.97
CA VAL A 254 -23.83 1.93 12.24
C VAL A 254 -24.26 0.93 11.17
N PRO A 255 -25.56 0.81 10.89
CA PRO A 255 -26.04 0.01 9.76
C PRO A 255 -25.37 0.45 8.47
N ILE A 256 -24.76 -0.49 7.76
CA ILE A 256 -24.09 -0.19 6.49
C ILE A 256 -25.09 0.30 5.42
N SER A 257 -26.35 -0.15 5.53
CA SER A 257 -27.49 0.24 4.71
C SER A 257 -27.82 1.74 4.73
N SER A 258 -27.26 2.50 5.68
CA SER A 258 -27.41 3.95 5.75
C SER A 258 -26.73 4.69 4.60
N LYS A 259 -25.67 4.12 4.01
CA LYS A 259 -24.89 4.76 2.94
C LYS A 259 -24.52 3.81 1.78
N ILE A 260 -24.54 2.49 2.01
CA ILE A 260 -24.24 1.47 1.01
C ILE A 260 -25.43 0.51 0.93
N PRO A 261 -25.98 0.21 -0.27
CA PRO A 261 -27.10 -0.70 -0.41
C PRO A 261 -26.83 -2.06 0.27
N CYS A 262 -27.66 -2.39 1.26
CA CYS A 262 -27.60 -3.67 1.95
C CYS A 262 -29.02 -4.06 2.39
N PRO A 263 -29.54 -5.23 1.98
CA PRO A 263 -30.90 -5.66 2.33
C PRO A 263 -31.05 -6.00 3.81
N ASP A 264 -29.94 -6.29 4.50
CA ASP A 264 -29.94 -6.63 5.92
C ASP A 264 -29.51 -5.42 6.78
N PRO A 265 -30.43 -4.80 7.56
CA PRO A 265 -30.11 -3.65 8.41
C PRO A 265 -29.31 -4.03 9.67
N THR A 266 -29.15 -5.32 9.95
CA THR A 266 -28.36 -5.80 11.10
C THR A 266 -26.86 -5.86 10.80
N VAL A 267 -26.47 -5.74 9.52
CA VAL A 267 -25.09 -5.60 9.08
C VAL A 267 -24.59 -4.21 9.45
N LYS A 268 -23.63 -4.16 10.39
CA LYS A 268 -23.09 -2.90 10.89
C LYS A 268 -21.58 -2.82 10.74
N VAL A 269 -21.10 -1.63 10.46
CA VAL A 269 -19.67 -1.31 10.31
C VAL A 269 -19.29 -0.12 11.18
N GLN A 270 -17.99 0.05 11.45
CA GLN A 270 -17.50 1.20 12.20
C GLN A 270 -17.76 2.49 11.42
N THR A 271 -18.33 3.48 12.11
CA THR A 271 -18.84 4.73 11.51
C THR A 271 -17.75 5.52 10.79
N GLY A 272 -16.57 5.68 11.41
CA GLY A 272 -15.45 6.43 10.83
C GLY A 272 -14.94 5.84 9.51
N PHE A 273 -14.88 4.51 9.39
CA PHE A 273 -14.51 3.84 8.13
C PHE A 273 -15.57 4.04 7.06
N LEU A 274 -16.85 3.94 7.42
CA LEU A 274 -17.96 4.15 6.50
C LEU A 274 -17.96 5.59 5.97
N ASP A 275 -17.97 6.56 6.87
CA ASP A 275 -17.90 7.98 6.56
C ASP A 275 -16.70 8.31 5.66
N LEU A 276 -15.50 7.82 5.99
CA LEU A 276 -14.30 8.10 5.19
C LEU A 276 -14.40 7.52 3.76
N TYR A 277 -15.15 6.43 3.59
CA TYR A 277 -15.38 5.80 2.30
C TYR A 277 -16.49 6.51 1.50
N THR A 278 -17.53 7.04 2.15
CA THR A 278 -18.76 7.52 1.50
C THR A 278 -18.98 9.03 1.53
N ASP A 279 -18.32 9.76 2.41
CA ASP A 279 -18.53 11.20 2.55
C ASP A 279 -17.93 11.96 1.36
N LYS A 280 -18.58 13.06 1.00
CA LYS A 280 -18.22 13.95 -0.09
C LYS A 280 -18.42 15.40 0.31
N GLU A 281 -17.79 16.29 -0.43
CA GLU A 281 -17.83 17.73 -0.21
C GLU A 281 -18.12 18.40 -1.56
N GLU A 282 -19.31 18.97 -1.72
CA GLU A 282 -19.82 19.50 -3.00
C GLU A 282 -18.94 20.64 -3.54
N ASP A 283 -18.47 21.50 -2.63
CA ASP A 283 -17.59 22.63 -2.95
C ASP A 283 -16.12 22.22 -3.13
N CYS A 284 -15.78 20.96 -2.89
CA CYS A 284 -14.43 20.45 -3.09
C CYS A 284 -14.31 19.76 -4.43
N LYS A 285 -13.51 20.36 -5.32
CA LYS A 285 -13.27 19.79 -6.64
C LYS A 285 -12.80 18.31 -6.61
N TYR A 286 -12.00 17.90 -5.62
CA TYR A 286 -11.46 16.52 -5.52
C TYR A 286 -12.41 15.55 -4.82
N CYS A 287 -13.23 16.06 -3.90
CA CYS A 287 -14.14 15.25 -3.08
C CYS A 287 -15.60 15.48 -3.45
N ARG A 288 -15.89 16.05 -4.64
CA ARG A 288 -17.24 16.15 -5.21
C ARG A 288 -17.87 14.76 -5.34
N LEU A 289 -17.03 13.77 -5.68
CA LEU A 289 -17.34 12.36 -5.55
C LEU A 289 -16.66 11.82 -4.29
N SER A 290 -17.38 10.97 -3.55
CA SER A 290 -16.83 10.17 -2.45
C SER A 290 -15.80 9.17 -2.95
N ALA A 291 -14.95 8.66 -2.06
CA ALA A 291 -13.96 7.65 -2.42
C ALA A 291 -14.62 6.37 -2.99
N ARG A 292 -15.80 6.03 -2.46
CA ARG A 292 -16.71 5.00 -2.99
C ARG A 292 -17.08 5.25 -4.46
N GLU A 293 -17.65 6.41 -4.77
CA GLU A 293 -18.07 6.76 -6.13
C GLU A 293 -16.87 6.76 -7.10
N GLN A 294 -15.71 7.27 -6.66
CA GLN A 294 -14.46 7.26 -7.45
C GLN A 294 -14.02 5.83 -7.82
N ILE A 295 -14.07 4.89 -6.86
CA ILE A 295 -13.69 3.48 -7.09
C ILE A 295 -14.70 2.79 -8.00
N LEU A 296 -16.00 2.91 -7.71
CA LEU A 296 -17.03 2.21 -8.47
C LEU A 296 -17.04 2.66 -9.94
N SER A 297 -16.88 3.96 -10.19
CA SER A 297 -16.73 4.52 -11.53
C SER A 297 -15.52 3.94 -12.25
N GLU A 298 -14.36 3.91 -11.57
CA GLU A 298 -13.11 3.48 -12.20
C GLU A 298 -13.03 1.98 -12.43
N VAL A 299 -13.49 1.18 -11.47
CA VAL A 299 -13.58 -0.27 -11.62
C VAL A 299 -14.47 -0.58 -12.81
N ARG A 300 -15.67 0.03 -12.91
CA ARG A 300 -16.55 -0.15 -14.08
C ARG A 300 -15.83 0.19 -15.40
N ARG A 301 -15.18 1.35 -15.47
CA ARG A 301 -14.44 1.78 -16.67
C ARG A 301 -13.36 0.77 -17.08
N LEU A 302 -12.61 0.23 -16.13
CA LEU A 302 -11.59 -0.79 -16.37
C LEU A 302 -12.21 -2.14 -16.76
N LEU A 303 -13.31 -2.53 -16.13
CA LEU A 303 -14.06 -3.75 -16.46
C LEU A 303 -14.63 -3.69 -17.89
N ASP A 304 -15.09 -2.52 -18.33
CA ASP A 304 -15.57 -2.29 -19.70
C ASP A 304 -14.42 -2.25 -20.72
N MET A 305 -13.29 -1.63 -20.36
CA MET A 305 -12.10 -1.53 -21.20
C MET A 305 -11.45 -2.90 -21.48
N TYR A 306 -11.47 -3.80 -20.49
CA TYR A 306 -10.87 -5.13 -20.57
C TYR A 306 -11.95 -6.24 -20.54
N ALA A 307 -13.08 -6.00 -21.21
CA ALA A 307 -14.22 -6.92 -21.22
C ALA A 307 -13.88 -8.29 -21.83
N ASP A 308 -12.94 -8.32 -22.78
CA ASP A 308 -12.51 -9.54 -23.49
C ASP A 308 -11.35 -10.29 -22.80
N GLU A 309 -10.91 -9.84 -21.61
CA GLU A 309 -9.82 -10.46 -20.86
C GLU A 309 -10.32 -11.15 -19.58
N GLU A 310 -9.57 -12.15 -19.09
CA GLU A 310 -9.73 -12.64 -17.73
C GLU A 310 -9.24 -11.55 -16.76
N VAL A 311 -10.12 -11.04 -15.89
CA VAL A 311 -9.82 -9.95 -14.96
C VAL A 311 -9.94 -10.41 -13.51
N SER A 312 -9.06 -9.94 -12.63
CA SER A 312 -9.22 -10.00 -11.17
C SER A 312 -9.21 -8.61 -10.54
N ILE A 313 -9.83 -8.47 -9.37
CA ILE A 313 -9.69 -7.27 -8.53
C ILE A 313 -8.98 -7.67 -7.24
N THR A 314 -7.85 -7.03 -6.97
CA THR A 314 -7.09 -7.23 -5.74
C THR A 314 -7.06 -5.94 -4.94
N ILE A 315 -7.47 -6.00 -3.68
CA ILE A 315 -7.54 -4.82 -2.81
C ILE A 315 -6.57 -5.00 -1.66
N THR A 316 -5.79 -3.96 -1.39
CA THR A 316 -4.78 -4.00 -0.34
C THR A 316 -4.73 -2.72 0.46
N GLY A 317 -4.21 -2.84 1.68
CA GLY A 317 -4.03 -1.70 2.57
C GLY A 317 -3.47 -2.13 3.90
N HIS A 318 -2.90 -1.15 4.59
CA HIS A 318 -2.31 -1.31 5.91
C HIS A 318 -3.03 -0.43 6.93
N SER A 319 -3.18 -0.90 8.17
CA SER A 319 -3.81 -0.14 9.25
C SER A 319 -5.24 0.31 8.89
N LEU A 320 -5.56 1.61 8.96
CA LEU A 320 -6.82 2.15 8.42
C LEU A 320 -7.08 1.76 6.96
N GLY A 321 -6.03 1.68 6.12
CA GLY A 321 -6.16 1.27 4.73
C GLY A 321 -6.65 -0.17 4.58
N ALA A 322 -6.31 -1.07 5.52
CA ALA A 322 -6.84 -2.43 5.55
C ALA A 322 -8.34 -2.46 5.83
N ALA A 323 -8.84 -1.56 6.68
CA ALA A 323 -10.28 -1.45 6.95
C ALA A 323 -11.05 -0.97 5.72
N LEU A 324 -10.52 0.05 5.02
CA LEU A 324 -11.08 0.55 3.75
C LEU A 324 -10.99 -0.50 2.64
N ALA A 325 -9.93 -1.29 2.60
CA ALA A 325 -9.78 -2.39 1.65
C ALA A 325 -10.91 -3.43 1.82
N ILE A 326 -11.19 -3.85 3.05
CA ILE A 326 -12.27 -4.78 3.35
C ILE A 326 -13.65 -4.16 3.04
N LEU A 327 -13.88 -2.90 3.43
CA LEU A 327 -15.16 -2.22 3.21
C LEU A 327 -15.45 -1.99 1.72
N SER A 328 -14.46 -1.55 0.94
CA SER A 328 -14.59 -1.36 -0.50
C SER A 328 -14.78 -2.69 -1.24
N ALA A 329 -14.07 -3.74 -0.86
CA ALA A 329 -14.29 -5.08 -1.42
C ALA A 329 -15.72 -5.59 -1.16
N TYR A 330 -16.22 -5.38 0.06
CA TYR A 330 -17.61 -5.71 0.40
C TYR A 330 -18.62 -4.98 -0.49
N ASP A 331 -18.43 -3.68 -0.75
CA ASP A 331 -19.32 -2.88 -1.61
C ASP A 331 -19.23 -3.31 -3.08
N ILE A 332 -18.01 -3.55 -3.60
CA ILE A 332 -17.79 -4.01 -4.97
C ILE A 332 -18.46 -5.37 -5.25
N VAL A 333 -18.36 -6.32 -4.32
CA VAL A 333 -18.99 -7.66 -4.47
C VAL A 333 -20.48 -7.63 -4.11
N GLY A 334 -20.87 -6.78 -3.17
CA GLY A 334 -22.25 -6.63 -2.69
C GLY A 334 -23.16 -5.98 -3.71
N ARG A 335 -22.64 -5.07 -4.54
CA ARG A 335 -23.25 -4.73 -5.83
C ARG A 335 -23.00 -5.90 -6.76
N SER A 336 -24.04 -6.40 -7.42
CA SER A 336 -23.81 -7.48 -8.38
C SER A 336 -22.77 -6.98 -9.38
N LEU A 337 -21.65 -7.68 -9.56
CA LEU A 337 -20.69 -7.32 -10.61
C LEU A 337 -21.34 -7.32 -12.00
N LYS A 338 -22.53 -7.95 -12.14
CA LYS A 338 -23.41 -7.84 -13.30
C LYS A 338 -24.03 -6.44 -13.49
N ASP A 339 -24.26 -5.70 -12.40
CA ASP A 339 -24.71 -4.30 -12.42
C ASP A 339 -23.55 -3.35 -12.79
N LEU A 340 -22.31 -3.78 -12.53
CA LEU A 340 -21.09 -3.04 -12.89
C LEU A 340 -20.64 -3.34 -14.32
N ALA A 341 -20.87 -4.55 -14.83
CA ALA A 341 -20.70 -4.91 -16.23
C ALA A 341 -21.64 -6.08 -16.58
N ALA A 342 -22.64 -5.82 -17.44
CA ALA A 342 -23.58 -6.84 -17.89
C ALA A 342 -22.86 -7.93 -18.70
N ASP A 343 -23.37 -9.16 -18.67
CA ASP A 343 -22.93 -10.30 -19.49
C ASP A 343 -21.53 -10.91 -19.20
N ARG A 344 -20.83 -10.49 -18.13
CA ARG A 344 -19.55 -11.10 -17.72
C ARG A 344 -19.68 -12.20 -16.64
N PRO A 345 -18.77 -13.20 -16.62
CA PRO A 345 -18.56 -14.05 -15.46
C PRO A 345 -18.20 -13.25 -14.21
N ALA A 346 -18.50 -13.79 -13.02
CA ALA A 346 -18.18 -13.14 -11.76
C ALA A 346 -16.67 -12.88 -11.64
N VAL A 347 -16.29 -11.62 -11.44
CA VAL A 347 -14.88 -11.20 -11.26
C VAL A 347 -14.40 -11.63 -9.88
N PRO A 348 -13.30 -12.40 -9.78
CA PRO A 348 -12.73 -12.72 -8.49
C PRO A 348 -12.21 -11.46 -7.79
N VAL A 349 -12.68 -11.22 -6.58
CA VAL A 349 -12.24 -10.13 -5.71
C VAL A 349 -11.54 -10.72 -4.49
N CYS A 350 -10.33 -10.27 -4.21
CA CYS A 350 -9.53 -10.71 -3.06
C CYS A 350 -8.96 -9.52 -2.30
N VAL A 351 -8.87 -9.65 -0.97
CA VAL A 351 -8.26 -8.64 -0.10
C VAL A 351 -7.03 -9.21 0.60
N PHE A 352 -5.89 -8.55 0.43
CA PHE A 352 -4.68 -8.77 1.23
C PHE A 352 -4.48 -7.58 2.16
N SER A 353 -4.73 -7.80 3.44
CA SER A 353 -4.71 -6.72 4.43
C SER A 353 -3.60 -6.91 5.46
N PHE A 354 -2.99 -5.80 5.87
CA PHE A 354 -1.86 -5.79 6.79
C PHE A 354 -2.22 -4.99 8.03
N ALA A 355 -2.09 -5.61 9.21
CA ALA A 355 -2.31 -4.92 10.49
C ALA A 355 -3.68 -4.19 10.60
N GLY A 356 -4.72 -4.72 9.94
CA GLY A 356 -6.02 -4.07 9.88
C GLY A 356 -6.85 -4.22 11.15
N PRO A 357 -7.58 -3.17 11.60
CA PRO A 357 -8.54 -3.27 12.69
C PRO A 357 -9.78 -4.08 12.30
N ARG A 358 -10.65 -4.40 13.27
CA ARG A 358 -11.98 -4.96 12.99
C ARG A 358 -12.87 -3.93 12.30
N VAL A 359 -13.59 -4.34 11.26
CA VAL A 359 -14.38 -3.42 10.42
C VAL A 359 -15.85 -3.34 10.83
N GLY A 360 -16.44 -4.47 11.24
CA GLY A 360 -17.87 -4.54 11.51
C GLY A 360 -18.23 -5.64 12.51
N ASN A 361 -19.54 -5.84 12.67
CA ASN A 361 -20.09 -6.83 13.59
C ASN A 361 -20.07 -8.25 13.01
N VAL A 362 -20.56 -9.20 13.81
CA VAL A 362 -20.69 -10.60 13.38
C VAL A 362 -21.58 -10.75 12.14
N MET A 363 -22.64 -9.94 11.99
CA MET A 363 -23.50 -9.98 10.80
C MET A 363 -22.77 -9.51 9.54
N PHE A 364 -21.90 -8.50 9.67
CA PHE A 364 -21.00 -8.08 8.58
C PHE A 364 -20.07 -9.21 8.15
N ARG A 365 -19.45 -9.92 9.10
CA ARG A 365 -18.64 -11.10 8.82
C ARG A 365 -19.44 -12.20 8.12
N GLU A 366 -20.58 -12.60 8.69
CA GLU A 366 -21.42 -13.68 8.16
C GLU A 366 -21.87 -13.38 6.73
N ARG A 367 -22.25 -12.14 6.44
CA ARG A 367 -22.62 -11.73 5.08
C ARG A 367 -21.42 -11.71 4.13
N LEU A 368 -20.27 -11.17 4.57
CA LEU A 368 -19.06 -11.09 3.75
C LEU A 368 -18.56 -12.50 3.36
N GLU A 369 -18.45 -13.40 4.32
CA GLU A 369 -17.91 -14.75 4.12
C GLU A 369 -18.92 -15.69 3.46
N SER A 370 -20.16 -15.75 3.98
CA SER A 370 -21.13 -16.77 3.57
C SER A 370 -22.05 -16.34 2.43
N THR A 371 -22.44 -15.06 2.37
CA THR A 371 -23.35 -14.57 1.32
C THR A 371 -22.59 -14.07 0.09
N LEU A 372 -21.52 -13.30 0.30
CA LEU A 372 -20.75 -12.71 -0.80
C LEU A 372 -19.58 -13.58 -1.25
N GLY A 373 -19.13 -14.54 -0.42
CA GLY A 373 -17.99 -15.39 -0.75
C GLY A 373 -16.67 -14.62 -0.90
N LEU A 374 -16.57 -13.41 -0.35
CA LEU A 374 -15.40 -12.54 -0.50
C LEU A 374 -14.22 -13.12 0.27
N LYS A 375 -13.06 -13.19 -0.38
CA LYS A 375 -11.84 -13.75 0.19
C LYS A 375 -10.97 -12.64 0.79
N VAL A 376 -10.64 -12.79 2.07
CA VAL A 376 -9.80 -11.84 2.81
C VAL A 376 -8.70 -12.62 3.54
N LEU A 377 -7.44 -12.30 3.27
CA LEU A 377 -6.29 -12.81 4.02
C LEU A 377 -5.66 -11.65 4.80
N ARG A 378 -5.65 -11.79 6.13
CA ARG A 378 -5.14 -10.79 7.07
C ARG A 378 -3.77 -11.19 7.58
N VAL A 379 -2.76 -10.41 7.24
CA VAL A 379 -1.41 -10.54 7.79
C VAL A 379 -1.31 -9.67 9.04
N VAL A 380 -1.02 -10.29 10.18
CA VAL A 380 -0.97 -9.60 11.48
C VAL A 380 0.29 -9.96 12.23
N ASN A 381 0.87 -9.01 12.96
CA ASN A 381 1.88 -9.28 13.97
C ASN A 381 1.19 -9.57 15.32
N ALA A 382 1.54 -10.67 15.98
CA ALA A 382 0.92 -11.12 17.24
C ALA A 382 0.98 -10.05 18.35
N HIS A 383 2.01 -9.20 18.30
CA HIS A 383 2.26 -8.13 19.25
C HIS A 383 1.67 -6.78 18.85
N ASP A 384 1.08 -6.68 17.66
CA ASP A 384 0.36 -5.48 17.25
C ASP A 384 -0.96 -5.36 18.06
N VAL A 385 -1.30 -4.12 18.41
CA VAL A 385 -2.54 -3.77 19.12
C VAL A 385 -3.65 -3.36 18.15
N VAL A 386 -3.32 -2.93 16.94
CA VAL A 386 -4.31 -2.41 15.98
C VAL A 386 -5.31 -3.47 15.53
N PRO A 387 -4.93 -4.71 15.19
CA PRO A 387 -5.89 -5.75 14.92
C PRO A 387 -6.82 -6.05 16.11
N LYS A 388 -6.39 -5.76 17.34
CA LYS A 388 -7.20 -6.03 18.55
C LYS A 388 -8.31 -5.01 18.79
N VAL A 389 -8.36 -3.92 18.00
CA VAL A 389 -9.39 -2.88 18.07
C VAL A 389 -10.25 -2.84 16.80
N PRO A 390 -11.47 -2.29 16.89
CA PRO A 390 -12.28 -2.10 18.11
C PRO A 390 -12.75 -3.44 18.73
N GLY A 391 -13.25 -3.41 19.97
CA GLY A 391 -13.82 -4.60 20.64
C GLY A 391 -12.88 -5.39 21.56
N PHE A 392 -12.12 -4.73 22.44
CA PHE A 392 -11.24 -5.39 23.41
C PHE A 392 -11.96 -6.38 24.36
N PHE A 393 -13.23 -6.12 24.72
CA PHE A 393 -13.96 -6.90 25.72
C PHE A 393 -14.84 -8.02 25.15
N PHE A 394 -15.48 -7.80 23.98
CA PHE A 394 -16.38 -8.77 23.35
C PHE A 394 -16.05 -8.91 21.87
N ASN A 395 -15.40 -10.03 21.51
CA ASN A 395 -14.97 -10.33 20.14
C ASN A 395 -15.06 -11.83 19.87
N GLU A 396 -14.66 -12.27 18.68
CA GLU A 396 -14.68 -13.68 18.26
C GLU A 396 -13.94 -14.67 19.18
N ARG A 397 -13.07 -14.19 20.08
CA ARG A 397 -12.36 -15.03 21.06
C ARG A 397 -13.15 -15.18 22.37
N SER A 398 -14.26 -14.48 22.55
CA SER A 398 -15.13 -14.61 23.73
C SER A 398 -15.85 -15.97 23.73
N PRO A 399 -16.13 -16.56 24.91
CA PRO A 399 -16.80 -17.87 24.99
C PRO A 399 -18.14 -17.90 24.22
N PRO A 400 -18.52 -19.01 23.56
CA PRO A 400 -19.73 -19.08 22.73
C PRO A 400 -21.02 -18.69 23.47
N MET A 401 -21.12 -19.04 24.75
CA MET A 401 -22.23 -18.64 25.61
C MET A 401 -22.33 -17.11 25.72
N MET A 402 -21.21 -16.43 25.95
CA MET A 402 -21.13 -14.98 26.07
C MET A 402 -21.44 -14.29 24.74
N MET A 403 -20.91 -14.81 23.62
CA MET A 403 -21.19 -14.28 22.29
C MET A 403 -22.67 -14.34 21.90
N LYS A 404 -23.40 -15.37 22.33
CA LYS A 404 -24.85 -15.46 22.10
C LYS A 404 -25.60 -14.29 22.75
N TYR A 405 -25.12 -13.76 23.88
CA TYR A 405 -25.74 -12.64 24.59
C TYR A 405 -25.15 -11.27 24.22
N THR A 406 -24.04 -11.21 23.49
CA THR A 406 -23.37 -9.95 23.16
C THR A 406 -23.39 -9.61 21.68
N LYS A 407 -23.82 -10.54 20.79
CA LYS A 407 -23.92 -10.32 19.33
C LYS A 407 -24.76 -9.10 18.95
N TRP A 408 -25.77 -8.74 19.74
CA TRP A 408 -26.62 -7.56 19.48
C TRP A 408 -26.07 -6.24 20.06
N LEU A 409 -25.01 -6.29 20.87
CA LEU A 409 -24.46 -5.10 21.49
C LEU A 409 -23.66 -4.27 20.46
N PRO A 410 -23.70 -2.93 20.55
CA PRO A 410 -23.07 -2.03 19.58
C PRO A 410 -21.52 -2.04 19.61
N TRP A 411 -20.91 -2.82 20.49
CA TRP A 411 -19.46 -2.98 20.65
C TRP A 411 -18.96 -4.38 20.24
N SER A 412 -19.84 -5.24 19.70
CA SER A 412 -19.45 -6.57 19.24
C SER A 412 -18.88 -6.50 17.82
N TYR A 413 -17.56 -6.41 17.73
CA TYR A 413 -16.82 -6.44 16.48
C TYR A 413 -16.28 -7.84 16.19
N SER A 414 -16.20 -8.19 14.91
CA SER A 414 -15.58 -9.44 14.49
C SER A 414 -14.58 -9.24 13.35
N HIS A 415 -13.46 -9.95 13.41
CA HIS A 415 -12.60 -10.10 12.25
C HIS A 415 -13.28 -10.92 11.16
N VAL A 416 -12.88 -10.65 9.92
CA VAL A 416 -13.29 -11.40 8.72
C VAL A 416 -12.08 -12.10 8.10
N GLY A 417 -12.33 -13.16 7.35
CA GLY A 417 -11.34 -13.87 6.57
C GLY A 417 -10.34 -14.69 7.37
N VAL A 418 -9.29 -15.14 6.68
CA VAL A 418 -8.23 -16.00 7.19
C VAL A 418 -7.11 -15.18 7.81
N GLU A 419 -6.59 -15.61 8.96
CA GLU A 419 -5.50 -14.94 9.66
C GLU A 419 -4.16 -15.64 9.43
N LEU A 420 -3.18 -14.88 8.94
CA LEU A 420 -1.78 -15.23 8.98
C LEU A 420 -1.11 -14.42 10.10
N ALA A 421 -0.95 -15.07 11.26
CA ALA A 421 -0.28 -14.49 12.41
C ALA A 421 1.24 -14.71 12.33
N LEU A 422 1.97 -13.60 12.26
CA LEU A 422 3.43 -13.53 12.32
C LEU A 422 3.86 -13.09 13.72
N ASP A 423 5.08 -13.45 14.10
CA ASP A 423 5.67 -13.02 15.36
C ASP A 423 7.03 -12.40 15.08
N HIS A 424 7.14 -11.10 15.36
CA HIS A 424 8.37 -10.35 15.13
C HIS A 424 9.52 -10.82 16.01
N ARG A 425 9.23 -11.48 17.14
CA ARG A 425 10.24 -12.01 18.06
C ARG A 425 11.02 -13.18 17.47
N ASN A 426 10.52 -13.79 16.40
CA ASN A 426 11.22 -14.86 15.69
C ASN A 426 12.34 -14.34 14.78
N SER A 427 12.32 -13.06 14.40
CA SER A 427 13.33 -12.48 13.52
C SER A 427 14.54 -12.03 14.33
N PRO A 428 15.76 -12.54 14.05
CA PRO A 428 16.98 -12.07 14.71
C PRO A 428 17.35 -10.63 14.31
N PHE A 429 16.76 -10.10 13.24
CA PHE A 429 17.05 -8.75 12.74
C PHE A 429 16.32 -7.63 13.51
N LEU A 430 15.28 -7.97 14.28
CA LEU A 430 14.38 -7.00 14.90
C LEU A 430 14.61 -6.88 16.40
N LYS A 431 14.51 -5.66 16.91
CA LYS A 431 14.63 -5.30 18.33
C LYS A 431 13.71 -6.14 19.19
N GLN A 432 14.30 -6.97 20.05
CA GLN A 432 13.56 -7.89 20.93
C GLN A 432 13.14 -7.27 22.26
N ALA A 433 13.95 -6.37 22.81
CA ALA A 433 13.89 -6.01 24.21
C ALA A 433 14.15 -4.52 24.43
N VAL A 434 13.09 -3.69 24.40
CA VAL A 434 12.87 -2.53 25.31
C VAL A 434 11.40 -2.12 25.10
N HIS A 435 10.55 -2.35 26.11
CA HIS A 435 9.12 -1.97 26.20
C HIS A 435 8.36 -2.05 24.88
N ASP A 436 7.68 -3.19 24.60
CA ASP A 436 6.79 -3.45 23.46
C ASP A 436 6.16 -2.14 22.92
N ASP A 437 6.87 -1.43 22.03
CA ASP A 437 6.36 -0.19 21.45
C ASP A 437 5.34 -0.66 20.43
N PRO A 438 4.03 -0.49 20.69
CA PRO A 438 3.03 -1.06 19.82
C PRO A 438 3.11 -0.44 18.42
N ILE A 439 3.77 0.72 18.27
CA ILE A 439 4.04 1.39 17.00
C ILE A 439 5.00 0.56 16.13
N ARG A 440 6.03 -0.05 16.72
CA ARG A 440 7.00 -0.88 16.00
C ARG A 440 6.34 -2.15 15.47
N ALA A 441 5.57 -2.84 16.30
CA ALA A 441 4.84 -4.04 15.90
C ALA A 441 3.83 -3.77 14.77
N HIS A 442 3.33 -2.53 14.68
CA HIS A 442 2.42 -2.04 13.65
C HIS A 442 3.11 -1.54 12.36
N ASN A 443 4.44 -1.62 12.24
CA ASN A 443 5.14 -1.16 11.04
C ASN A 443 4.89 -2.10 9.84
N LEU A 444 4.44 -1.58 8.70
CA LEU A 444 4.20 -2.36 7.49
C LEU A 444 5.47 -3.00 6.94
N GLU A 445 6.60 -2.28 6.89
CA GLU A 445 7.87 -2.85 6.41
C GLU A 445 8.36 -3.99 7.31
N ALA A 446 8.05 -3.93 8.61
CA ALA A 446 8.29 -5.05 9.51
C ALA A 446 7.38 -6.25 9.19
N HIS A 447 6.11 -6.03 8.83
CA HIS A 447 5.24 -7.13 8.37
C HIS A 447 5.78 -7.79 7.10
N LEU A 448 6.29 -7.01 6.15
CA LEU A 448 6.85 -7.54 4.89
C LEU A 448 8.18 -8.28 5.12
N HIS A 449 9.04 -7.77 5.99
CA HIS A 449 10.23 -8.48 6.47
C HIS A 449 9.87 -9.82 7.12
N LEU A 450 8.84 -9.83 7.96
CA LEU A 450 8.40 -11.05 8.62
C LEU A 450 7.78 -12.06 7.67
N LEU A 451 7.04 -11.60 6.66
CA LEU A 451 6.54 -12.46 5.58
C LEU A 451 7.67 -13.12 4.80
N ASP A 452 8.70 -12.35 4.45
CA ASP A 452 9.85 -12.88 3.71
C ASP A 452 10.55 -14.00 4.48
N GLY A 453 10.70 -13.82 5.80
CA GLY A 453 11.36 -14.80 6.66
C GLY A 453 10.49 -15.93 7.21
N TYR A 454 9.18 -15.91 6.96
CA TYR A 454 8.23 -16.88 7.52
C TYR A 454 8.11 -18.14 6.65
N HIS A 455 8.40 -19.31 7.22
CA HIS A 455 8.31 -20.62 6.55
C HIS A 455 7.21 -21.53 7.11
N GLY A 456 6.61 -21.19 8.25
CA GLY A 456 5.56 -21.99 8.90
C GLY A 456 5.68 -22.01 10.42
N LYS A 457 4.63 -22.48 11.11
CA LYS A 457 4.64 -22.72 12.56
C LYS A 457 5.64 -23.85 12.82
N ASN A 458 6.69 -23.58 13.59
CA ASN A 458 7.83 -24.46 13.91
C ASN A 458 9.01 -24.46 12.92
N HIS A 459 8.99 -23.60 11.89
CA HIS A 459 10.17 -23.37 11.08
C HIS A 459 11.00 -22.21 11.64
N LYS A 460 12.32 -22.26 11.44
CA LYS A 460 13.21 -21.14 11.78
C LYS A 460 12.93 -19.96 10.86
N PHE A 461 13.17 -18.76 11.38
CA PHE A 461 13.13 -17.55 10.59
C PHE A 461 14.33 -17.50 9.65
N GLU A 462 14.09 -17.35 8.35
CA GLU A 462 15.13 -17.26 7.33
C GLU A 462 14.58 -16.51 6.11
N LEU A 463 15.22 -15.42 5.70
CA LEU A 463 14.77 -14.60 4.57
C LEU A 463 14.73 -15.45 3.29
N ALA A 464 13.54 -15.63 2.71
CA ALA A 464 13.36 -16.50 1.56
C ALA A 464 13.77 -15.85 0.23
N SER A 465 13.52 -14.55 0.07
CA SER A 465 13.93 -13.79 -1.12
C SER A 465 15.15 -12.91 -0.87
N GLY A 466 15.56 -12.74 0.39
CA GLY A 466 16.64 -11.83 0.75
C GLY A 466 16.19 -10.37 0.72
N ARG A 467 14.93 -10.09 1.09
CA ARG A 467 14.41 -8.72 1.19
C ARG A 467 15.34 -7.87 2.06
N ASP A 468 15.67 -6.67 1.58
CA ASP A 468 16.57 -5.76 2.29
C ASP A 468 15.99 -5.38 3.65
N ILE A 469 16.72 -5.76 4.71
CA ILE A 469 16.33 -5.48 6.09
C ILE A 469 16.26 -3.98 6.37
N ALA A 470 17.03 -3.15 5.66
CA ALA A 470 17.06 -1.70 5.87
C ALA A 470 15.68 -1.05 5.68
N LEU A 471 14.81 -1.65 4.87
CA LEU A 471 13.45 -1.18 4.62
C LEU A 471 12.63 -1.07 5.92
N VAL A 472 12.88 -1.93 6.91
CA VAL A 472 12.19 -1.89 8.21
C VAL A 472 12.35 -0.52 8.90
N ASN A 473 13.50 0.12 8.76
CA ASN A 473 13.79 1.42 9.37
C ASN A 473 13.35 2.62 8.52
N LYS A 474 12.60 2.43 7.41
CA LYS A 474 12.09 3.55 6.59
C LYS A 474 11.42 4.64 7.45
N ALA A 475 10.47 4.24 8.29
CA ALA A 475 9.70 5.13 9.16
C ALA A 475 9.69 4.69 10.64
N SER A 476 10.67 3.87 11.03
CA SER A 476 10.76 3.32 12.38
C SER A 476 12.20 3.14 12.85
N ASP A 477 12.36 2.78 14.12
CA ASP A 477 13.60 2.32 14.72
C ASP A 477 13.39 0.90 15.25
N PHE A 478 13.26 -0.09 14.37
CA PHE A 478 12.87 -1.45 14.75
C PHE A 478 13.93 -2.51 14.44
N LEU A 479 14.88 -2.24 13.53
CA LEU A 479 16.05 -3.11 13.37
C LEU A 479 16.97 -3.04 14.58
N GLU A 480 17.65 -4.14 14.89
CA GLU A 480 18.70 -4.17 15.90
C GLU A 480 19.84 -3.20 15.55
N ASP A 481 20.40 -2.55 16.57
CA ASP A 481 21.40 -1.50 16.39
C ASP A 481 22.71 -2.02 15.76
N GLU A 482 22.97 -3.33 15.88
CA GLU A 482 24.14 -4.00 15.30
C GLU A 482 24.21 -3.93 13.77
N PHE A 483 23.06 -3.76 13.11
CA PHE A 483 23.00 -3.61 11.65
C PHE A 483 23.33 -2.20 11.16
N LEU A 484 23.52 -1.24 12.08
CA LEU A 484 23.94 0.14 11.79
C LEU A 484 23.09 0.87 10.72
N VAL A 485 21.82 0.49 10.57
CA VAL A 485 20.87 1.15 9.67
C VAL A 485 20.22 2.33 10.42
N PRO A 486 20.39 3.57 9.96
CA PRO A 486 19.80 4.73 10.63
C PRO A 486 18.27 4.60 10.76
N PRO A 487 17.69 4.90 11.93
CA PRO A 487 16.24 4.86 12.10
C PRO A 487 15.55 6.01 11.36
N ASN A 488 14.33 5.77 10.88
CA ASN A 488 13.51 6.74 10.14
C ASN A 488 14.27 7.40 8.98
N TRP A 489 15.04 6.60 8.23
CA TRP A 489 15.96 7.13 7.22
C TRP A 489 15.24 7.66 5.97
N TRP A 490 14.00 7.22 5.70
CA TRP A 490 13.30 7.61 4.48
C TRP A 490 12.92 9.09 4.52
N GLN A 491 13.54 9.85 3.63
CA GLN A 491 13.23 11.25 3.37
C GLN A 491 13.66 11.61 1.94
N GLU A 492 13.04 12.65 1.38
CA GLU A 492 13.55 13.25 0.15
C GLU A 492 14.86 13.98 0.40
N GLU A 493 15.72 14.00 -0.60
CA GLU A 493 16.92 14.82 -0.59
C GLU A 493 16.54 16.28 -0.28
N ASN A 494 17.22 16.91 0.67
CA ASN A 494 16.95 18.28 1.12
C ASN A 494 15.48 18.54 1.49
N LYS A 495 14.73 17.51 1.90
CA LYS A 495 13.28 17.57 2.17
C LYS A 495 12.45 18.06 0.97
N GLY A 496 12.92 17.80 -0.24
CA GLY A 496 12.27 18.17 -1.49
C GLY A 496 12.55 19.60 -1.96
N MET A 497 13.43 20.35 -1.28
CA MET A 497 13.87 21.67 -1.74
C MET A 497 14.87 21.52 -2.89
N VAL A 498 14.75 22.37 -3.92
CA VAL A 498 15.65 22.37 -5.07
C VAL A 498 16.25 23.75 -5.29
N ARG A 499 17.47 23.80 -5.84
CA ARG A 499 18.12 25.06 -6.20
C ARG A 499 17.69 25.47 -7.61
N ASN A 500 17.05 26.64 -7.73
CA ASN A 500 16.61 27.17 -9.01
C ASN A 500 17.79 27.75 -9.83
N LYS A 501 17.50 28.22 -11.06
CA LYS A 501 18.50 28.80 -11.97
C LYS A 501 19.18 30.05 -11.41
N ASP A 502 18.51 30.77 -10.51
CA ASP A 502 19.03 31.97 -9.84
C ASP A 502 19.86 31.63 -8.59
N GLY A 503 19.98 30.34 -8.26
CA GLY A 503 20.74 29.86 -7.12
C GLY A 503 19.98 29.87 -5.79
N HIS A 504 18.69 30.19 -5.78
CA HIS A 504 17.82 30.17 -4.60
C HIS A 504 17.24 28.79 -4.33
N TRP A 505 17.08 28.43 -3.06
CA TRP A 505 16.36 27.22 -2.64
C TRP A 505 14.87 27.48 -2.65
N VAL A 506 14.13 26.67 -3.41
CA VAL A 506 12.68 26.77 -3.55
C VAL A 506 12.02 25.41 -3.44
N GLN A 507 10.77 25.38 -2.99
CA GLN A 507 9.95 24.19 -3.18
C GLN A 507 9.55 24.12 -4.66
N PRO A 508 9.83 23.02 -5.37
CA PRO A 508 9.46 22.90 -6.78
C PRO A 508 7.94 23.03 -6.95
N GLU A 509 7.53 23.70 -8.02
CA GLU A 509 6.15 23.65 -8.46
C GLU A 509 5.84 22.23 -8.95
N ARG A 510 4.89 21.56 -8.31
CA ARG A 510 4.29 20.33 -8.85
C ARG A 510 3.22 20.74 -9.84
N ARG A 511 3.18 20.08 -11.01
CA ARG A 511 2.05 20.25 -11.93
C ARG A 511 0.80 19.78 -11.18
N VAL A 512 -0.11 20.69 -10.86
CA VAL A 512 -1.35 20.36 -10.13
C VAL A 512 -2.45 19.86 -11.08
N HIS A 513 -2.24 19.98 -12.39
CA HIS A 513 -3.34 19.95 -13.37
C HIS A 513 -3.78 18.57 -13.86
N ASP A 514 -3.07 17.49 -13.55
CA ASP A 514 -3.42 16.15 -14.05
C ASP A 514 -3.83 15.17 -12.95
N LEU A 515 -4.26 15.66 -11.78
CA LEU A 515 -4.97 14.85 -10.78
C LEU A 515 -6.41 14.49 -11.22
N TYR A 516 -6.87 15.08 -12.33
CA TYR A 516 -8.08 14.73 -13.08
C TYR A 516 -7.69 14.02 -14.39
N CYS A 517 -7.11 12.83 -14.32
CA CYS A 517 -7.29 11.93 -15.45
C CYS A 517 -8.78 11.59 -15.50
N HIS A 518 -9.43 12.00 -16.60
CA HIS A 518 -10.86 11.83 -16.94
C HIS A 518 -11.81 12.98 -16.55
N GLY A 519 -11.46 14.20 -16.93
CA GLY A 519 -12.47 15.21 -17.25
C GLY A 519 -13.46 14.66 -18.30
N THR A 520 -14.76 14.87 -18.06
CA THR A 520 -15.96 14.51 -18.87
C THR A 520 -16.57 13.11 -18.73
N LEU A 521 -15.82 12.07 -18.33
CA LEU A 521 -16.39 10.71 -18.20
C LEU A 521 -17.08 10.44 -16.84
N ASP A 522 -16.64 11.12 -15.78
CA ASP A 522 -17.16 10.88 -14.42
C ASP A 522 -18.64 11.27 -14.24
N ASP A 523 -19.14 12.32 -14.91
CA ASP A 523 -20.55 12.71 -14.75
C ASP A 523 -21.50 11.74 -15.49
N ASP A 524 -21.10 11.23 -16.67
CA ASP A 524 -21.91 10.27 -17.43
C ASP A 524 -21.92 8.88 -16.77
N HIS A 525 -20.76 8.35 -16.35
CA HIS A 525 -20.71 7.03 -15.70
C HIS A 525 -21.35 7.01 -14.31
N VAL A 526 -21.28 8.11 -13.54
CA VAL A 526 -21.95 8.22 -12.24
C VAL A 526 -23.47 8.35 -12.40
N GLN A 527 -23.96 9.07 -13.42
CA GLN A 527 -25.40 9.11 -13.75
C GLN A 527 -25.94 7.71 -14.13
N TYR A 528 -25.17 6.91 -14.86
CA TYR A 528 -25.52 5.53 -15.22
C TYR A 528 -25.39 4.50 -14.08
N LEU A 529 -24.78 4.84 -12.94
CA LEU A 529 -24.64 3.93 -11.80
C LEU A 529 -25.86 3.97 -10.85
N ASP A 530 -26.88 4.78 -11.16
CA ASP A 530 -28.05 5.03 -10.30
C ASP A 530 -27.63 5.45 -8.88
N LEU A 531 -26.45 6.08 -8.76
CA LEU A 531 -25.86 6.52 -7.48
C LEU A 531 -26.48 7.83 -6.98
N ALA A 532 -27.25 8.52 -7.82
CA ALA A 532 -27.96 9.76 -7.48
C ALA A 532 -29.30 9.53 -6.76
N GLY A 533 -29.67 8.29 -6.48
CA GLY A 533 -31.03 7.93 -6.07
C GLY A 533 -31.23 7.59 -4.59
N PHE A 534 -30.65 8.30 -3.63
CA PHE A 534 -31.10 8.26 -2.22
C PHE A 534 -30.80 9.59 -1.53
N GLY A 535 -31.73 10.53 -1.66
CA GLY A 535 -31.87 11.69 -0.78
C GLY A 535 -32.80 11.41 0.39
#